data_AF-A0A3D3E1K3-F1
#
_entry.id   AF-A0A3D3E1K3-F1
#
_cell.length_a   1.000
_cell.length_b   1.000
_cell.length_c   1.000
_cell.angle_alpha   90.00
_cell.angle_beta   90.00
_cell.angle_gamma   90.00
#
_symmetry.space_group_name_H-M   'P 1'
#
loop_
_entity.id
_entity.type
_entity.pdbx_description
1 polymer ?
#
loop_
_entity_poly.entity_id
_entity_poly.type
_entity_poly.pdbx_seq_one_letter_code
_entity_poly.pdbx_strand_id
1 'polypeptide(L)'
;EAEAEKKAEETAVEIAADLEAEVSSGEIEVETQGKKIIIRIRENGAFRSGSDYIEDRFLPVIDKIREVLVNIPGRISVEGHTDDIPTSNGRFSSNWGLSSARAVAFAQELFIAPEMGQERFQVVGHGDVRPLVENTNAEARARNRRVEIIILQSTENDDDDKPLIETPEEDINEALNAKPEDFELDSSDIF
;
A
#
# COMPACT_ATOMS: atom_id res chain seq x y z
N GLU A 1 21.83 -6.44 -7.78
CA GLU A 1 21.33 -6.05 -6.45
C GLU A 1 21.75 -4.61 -6.13
N ALA A 2 23.05 -4.32 -5.98
CA ALA A 2 23.55 -2.95 -5.72
C ALA A 2 23.10 -1.86 -6.71
N GLU A 3 22.94 -2.18 -8.00
CA GLU A 3 22.46 -1.22 -9.01
C GLU A 3 20.98 -0.85 -8.81
N ALA A 4 20.14 -1.81 -8.45
CA ALA A 4 18.72 -1.57 -8.18
C ALA A 4 18.51 -0.79 -6.88
N GLU A 5 19.34 -1.03 -5.87
CA GLU A 5 19.35 -0.25 -4.63
C GLU A 5 19.77 1.20 -4.90
N LYS A 6 20.85 1.41 -5.66
CA LYS A 6 21.29 2.76 -6.06
C LYS A 6 20.22 3.50 -6.85
N LYS A 7 19.54 2.81 -7.78
CA LYS A 7 18.42 3.40 -8.52
C LYS A 7 17.27 3.78 -7.60
N ALA A 8 16.92 2.91 -6.64
CA ALA A 8 15.88 3.20 -5.66
C ALA A 8 16.24 4.42 -4.80
N GLU A 9 17.51 4.58 -4.40
CA GLU A 9 18.01 5.77 -3.69
C GLU A 9 17.91 7.04 -4.56
N GLU A 10 18.36 7.00 -5.81
CA GLU A 10 18.27 8.13 -6.74
C GLU A 10 16.81 8.56 -6.94
N THR A 11 15.92 7.61 -7.24
CA THR A 11 14.49 7.87 -7.38
C THR A 11 13.90 8.41 -6.07
N ALA A 12 14.23 7.85 -4.91
CA ALA A 12 13.71 8.35 -3.63
C ALA A 12 14.12 9.81 -3.35
N VAL A 13 15.33 10.22 -3.76
CA VAL A 13 15.78 11.62 -3.66
C VAL A 13 14.97 12.53 -4.59
N GLU A 14 14.67 12.09 -5.81
CA GLU A 14 13.82 12.84 -6.75
C GLU A 14 12.39 13.01 -6.18
N ILE A 15 11.79 11.92 -5.67
CA ILE A 15 10.47 11.96 -5.02
C ILE A 15 10.48 12.94 -3.84
N ALA A 16 11.52 12.88 -2.99
CA ALA A 16 11.63 13.77 -1.84
C ALA A 16 11.79 15.24 -2.25
N ALA A 17 12.42 15.51 -3.40
CA ALA A 17 12.54 16.87 -3.95
C ALA A 17 11.19 17.39 -4.50
N ASP A 18 10.43 16.55 -5.21
CA ASP A 18 9.11 16.92 -5.73
C ASP A 18 8.08 17.16 -4.60
N LEU A 19 8.27 16.48 -3.46
CA LEU A 19 7.46 16.59 -2.25
C LEU A 19 8.13 17.43 -1.13
N GLU A 20 9.09 18.31 -1.48
CA GLU A 20 9.92 19.02 -0.49
C GLU A 20 9.10 19.75 0.58
N ALA A 21 7.99 20.39 0.18
CA ALA A 21 7.14 21.16 1.10
C ALA A 21 6.48 20.24 2.14
N GLU A 22 5.98 19.09 1.71
CA GLU A 22 5.31 18.09 2.55
C GLU A 22 6.30 17.29 3.42
N VAL A 23 7.51 17.08 2.90
CA VAL A 23 8.63 16.51 3.67
C VAL A 23 9.09 17.49 4.75
N SER A 24 9.20 18.78 4.40
CA SER A 24 9.61 19.83 5.33
C SER A 24 8.56 20.12 6.41
N SER A 25 7.27 19.97 6.09
CA SER A 25 6.18 20.08 7.07
C SER A 25 6.05 18.85 7.98
N GLY A 26 6.71 17.74 7.61
CA GLY A 26 6.64 16.46 8.32
C GLY A 26 5.35 15.68 8.05
N GLU A 27 4.56 16.08 7.04
CA GLU A 27 3.36 15.34 6.61
C GLU A 27 3.74 14.07 5.82
N ILE A 28 4.88 14.12 5.11
CA ILE A 28 5.44 13.01 4.34
C ILE A 28 6.87 12.69 4.80
N GLU A 29 7.22 11.41 4.82
CA GLU A 29 8.60 10.93 4.94
C GLU A 29 8.89 10.00 3.76
N VAL A 30 10.07 10.14 3.14
CA VAL A 30 10.52 9.23 2.07
C VAL A 30 11.76 8.52 2.56
N GLU A 31 11.77 7.19 2.46
CA GLU A 31 12.95 6.38 2.78
C GLU A 31 13.17 5.27 1.75
N THR A 32 14.34 4.65 1.80
CA THR A 32 14.67 3.46 1.03
C THR A 32 15.03 2.29 1.95
N GLN A 33 14.62 1.09 1.54
CA GLN A 33 15.01 -0.17 2.18
C GLN A 33 15.39 -1.18 1.09
N GLY A 34 16.68 -1.27 0.77
CA GLY A 34 17.16 -2.04 -0.37
C GLY A 34 16.56 -1.49 -1.67
N LYS A 35 15.82 -2.33 -2.42
CA LYS A 35 15.13 -1.93 -3.66
C LYS A 35 13.76 -1.25 -3.44
N LYS A 36 13.33 -1.12 -2.18
CA LYS A 36 12.02 -0.54 -1.85
C LYS A 36 12.16 0.95 -1.61
N ILE A 37 11.26 1.72 -2.18
CA ILE A 37 11.04 3.13 -1.82
C ILE A 37 9.75 3.17 -0.99
N ILE A 38 9.80 3.78 0.19
CA ILE A 38 8.67 3.85 1.11
C ILE A 38 8.34 5.32 1.31
N ILE A 39 7.15 5.72 0.86
CA ILE A 39 6.57 7.04 1.11
C ILE A 39 5.58 6.88 2.27
N ARG A 40 5.88 7.47 3.41
CA ARG A 40 4.99 7.46 4.58
C ARG A 40 4.20 8.74 4.65
N ILE A 41 2.89 8.61 4.74
CA ILE A 41 1.94 9.70 4.91
C ILE A 41 1.35 9.62 6.30
N ARG A 42 1.58 10.64 7.12
CA ARG A 42 1.02 10.70 8.49
C ARG A 42 -0.48 10.98 8.45
N GLU A 43 -1.24 10.39 9.38
CA GLU A 43 -2.69 10.62 9.49
C GLU A 43 -3.00 12.11 9.75
N ASN A 44 -2.22 12.76 10.64
CA ASN A 44 -2.29 14.19 10.95
C ASN A 44 -1.80 15.02 9.75
N GLY A 45 -2.58 15.04 8.68
CA GLY A 45 -2.18 15.54 7.37
C GLY A 45 -3.23 15.14 6.35
N ALA A 46 -3.40 13.83 6.21
CA ALA A 46 -4.20 13.23 5.15
C ALA A 46 -5.64 12.88 5.53
N PHE A 47 -5.92 12.46 6.77
CA PHE A 47 -7.22 11.88 7.13
C PHE A 47 -7.89 12.60 8.31
N ARG A 48 -9.22 12.58 8.31
CA ARG A 48 -9.99 12.90 9.53
C ARG A 48 -9.72 11.84 10.61
N SER A 49 -9.67 12.28 11.86
CA SER A 49 -9.43 11.38 13.00
C SER A 49 -10.47 10.25 13.03
N GLY A 50 -9.97 9.00 13.05
CA GLY A 50 -10.79 7.79 13.02
C GLY A 50 -11.55 7.53 11.71
N SER A 51 -11.33 8.32 10.66
CA SER A 51 -12.03 8.15 9.38
C SER A 51 -11.06 7.75 8.26
N ASP A 52 -11.60 7.12 7.22
CA ASP A 52 -11.00 6.93 5.91
C ASP A 52 -11.21 8.12 4.97
N TYR A 53 -11.94 9.16 5.41
CA TYR A 53 -12.11 10.39 4.63
C TYR A 53 -10.77 11.14 4.54
N ILE A 54 -10.29 11.30 3.32
CA ILE A 54 -9.13 12.10 2.98
C ILE A 54 -9.55 13.57 3.02
N GLU A 55 -8.83 14.40 3.76
CA GLU A 55 -9.14 15.83 3.84
C GLU A 55 -8.88 16.51 2.50
N ASP A 56 -9.79 17.39 2.07
CA ASP A 56 -9.71 18.08 0.78
C ASP A 56 -8.38 18.84 0.60
N ARG A 57 -7.80 19.34 1.70
CA ARG A 57 -6.50 20.03 1.71
C ARG A 57 -5.34 19.13 1.29
N PHE A 58 -5.50 17.82 1.38
CA PHE A 58 -4.48 16.83 1.08
C PHE A 58 -4.58 16.28 -0.35
N LEU A 59 -5.71 16.51 -1.04
CA LEU A 59 -5.87 16.08 -2.44
C LEU A 59 -4.77 16.61 -3.37
N PRO A 60 -4.30 17.87 -3.28
CA PRO A 60 -3.18 18.34 -4.09
C PRO A 60 -1.87 17.59 -3.84
N VAL A 61 -1.67 17.06 -2.64
CA VAL A 61 -0.49 16.24 -2.30
C VAL A 61 -0.61 14.87 -2.95
N ILE A 62 -1.81 14.29 -2.94
CA ILE A 62 -2.07 13.03 -3.66
C ILE A 62 -1.85 13.20 -5.16
N ASP A 63 -2.26 14.33 -5.74
CA ASP A 63 -1.99 14.62 -7.16
C ASP A 63 -0.50 14.62 -7.48
N LYS A 64 0.35 15.26 -6.65
CA LYS A 64 1.82 15.20 -6.80
C LYS A 64 2.36 13.78 -6.70
N ILE A 65 1.92 13.02 -5.69
CA ILE A 65 2.31 11.61 -5.54
C ILE A 65 1.90 10.83 -6.79
N ARG A 66 0.72 11.10 -7.34
CA ARG A 66 0.21 10.46 -8.55
C ARG A 66 1.12 10.74 -9.76
N GLU A 67 1.49 12.00 -9.98
CA GLU A 67 2.39 12.40 -11.07
C GLU A 67 3.75 11.69 -10.98
N VAL A 68 4.28 11.56 -9.77
CA VAL A 68 5.51 10.82 -9.49
C VAL A 68 5.33 9.33 -9.83
N LEU A 69 4.27 8.69 -9.33
CA LEU A 69 4.04 7.25 -9.49
C LEU A 69 3.77 6.82 -10.94
N VAL A 70 3.16 7.68 -11.76
CA VAL A 70 2.93 7.39 -13.19
C VAL A 70 4.24 7.16 -13.94
N ASN A 71 5.30 7.87 -13.58
CA ASN A 71 6.60 7.82 -14.27
C ASN A 71 7.56 6.76 -13.71
N ILE A 72 7.23 6.16 -12.56
CA ILE A 72 8.08 5.18 -11.90
C ILE A 72 7.56 3.78 -12.18
N PRO A 73 8.34 2.86 -12.76
CA PRO A 73 7.94 1.46 -12.93
C PRO A 73 8.00 0.67 -11.60
N GLY A 74 7.29 -0.45 -11.54
CA GLY A 74 7.32 -1.41 -10.43
C GLY A 74 6.00 -1.57 -9.66
N ARG A 75 5.96 -2.57 -8.78
CA ARG A 75 4.80 -2.87 -7.92
C ARG A 75 4.64 -1.84 -6.83
N ILE A 76 3.38 -1.48 -6.57
CA ILE A 76 3.01 -0.50 -5.56
C ILE A 76 2.12 -1.18 -4.52
N SER A 77 2.53 -1.11 -3.25
CA SER A 77 1.72 -1.51 -2.10
C SER A 77 1.22 -0.27 -1.39
N VAL A 78 -0.10 -0.11 -1.26
CA VAL A 78 -0.69 0.92 -0.40
C VAL A 78 -1.10 0.26 0.91
N GLU A 79 -0.40 0.60 1.98
CA GLU A 79 -0.51 -0.07 3.28
C GLU A 79 -1.04 0.88 4.35
N GLY A 80 -2.19 0.55 4.94
CA GLY A 80 -2.80 1.32 6.01
C GLY A 80 -2.41 0.79 7.39
N HIS A 81 -2.19 1.70 8.34
CA HIS A 81 -1.86 1.36 9.72
C HIS A 81 -2.60 2.24 10.74
N THR A 82 -2.82 1.70 11.94
CA THR A 82 -3.36 2.41 13.10
C THR A 82 -2.40 2.38 14.28
N ASP A 83 -2.75 3.07 15.37
CA ASP A 83 -2.19 2.83 16.69
C ASP A 83 -2.94 1.68 17.39
N ASP A 84 -2.55 1.39 18.62
CA ASP A 84 -3.12 0.36 19.50
C ASP A 84 -4.46 0.76 20.14
N ILE A 85 -5.00 1.95 19.88
CA ILE A 85 -6.27 2.36 20.46
C ILE A 85 -7.37 1.65 19.67
N PRO A 86 -8.25 0.86 20.32
CA PRO A 86 -9.32 0.18 19.61
C PRO A 86 -10.27 1.19 18.96
N THR A 87 -10.41 1.11 17.63
CA THR A 87 -11.39 1.90 16.90
C THR A 87 -12.80 1.32 17.09
N SER A 88 -13.72 2.12 17.64
CA SER A 88 -15.14 1.76 17.80
C SER A 88 -16.09 2.90 17.41
N ASN A 89 -15.84 3.56 16.28
CA ASN A 89 -16.55 4.77 15.86
C ASN A 89 -17.76 4.51 14.95
N GLY A 90 -18.49 3.42 15.21
CA GLY A 90 -19.73 3.06 14.51
C GLY A 90 -19.52 2.50 13.10
N ARG A 91 -18.75 3.19 12.25
CA ARG A 91 -18.42 2.73 10.88
C ARG A 91 -17.42 1.59 10.86
N PHE A 92 -16.44 1.62 11.78
CA PHE A 92 -15.42 0.57 11.88
C PHE A 92 -15.52 -0.13 13.24
N SER A 93 -15.52 -1.46 13.19
CA SER A 93 -15.54 -2.34 14.36
C SER A 93 -14.14 -2.76 14.83
N SER A 94 -13.10 -2.46 14.04
CA SER A 94 -11.72 -2.82 14.34
C SER A 94 -10.72 -1.93 13.61
N ASN A 95 -9.47 -1.94 14.12
CA ASN A 95 -8.33 -1.28 13.49
C ASN A 95 -7.98 -1.87 12.12
N TRP A 96 -8.23 -3.17 11.91
CA TRP A 96 -8.16 -3.81 10.59
C TRP A 96 -9.12 -3.17 9.60
N GLY A 97 -10.38 -2.95 10.00
CA GLY A 97 -11.37 -2.28 9.13
C GLY A 97 -10.96 -0.85 8.76
N LEU A 98 -10.53 -0.05 9.76
CA LEU A 98 -10.12 1.33 9.53
C LEU A 98 -8.87 1.43 8.64
N SER A 99 -7.83 0.65 8.93
CA SER A 99 -6.59 0.67 8.15
C SER A 99 -6.80 0.22 6.70
N SER A 100 -7.54 -0.87 6.47
CA SER A 100 -7.88 -1.32 5.11
C SER A 100 -8.68 -0.26 4.35
N ALA A 101 -9.67 0.37 4.98
CA ALA A 101 -10.46 1.40 4.34
C ALA A 101 -9.65 2.65 3.97
N ARG A 102 -8.70 3.06 4.83
CA ARG A 102 -7.76 4.15 4.51
C ARG A 102 -6.88 3.83 3.32
N ALA A 103 -6.33 2.63 3.28
CA ALA A 103 -5.50 2.18 2.17
C ALA A 103 -6.31 2.16 0.85
N VAL A 104 -7.55 1.67 0.89
CA VAL A 104 -8.47 1.67 -0.26
C VAL A 104 -8.81 3.09 -0.70
N ALA A 105 -9.18 3.97 0.22
CA ALA A 105 -9.52 5.37 -0.10
C ALA A 105 -8.33 6.06 -0.78
N PHE A 106 -7.12 5.88 -0.26
CA PHE A 106 -5.92 6.46 -0.85
C PHE A 106 -5.63 5.90 -2.25
N ALA A 107 -5.73 4.57 -2.43
CA ALA A 107 -5.56 3.95 -3.73
C ALA A 107 -6.59 4.43 -4.75
N GLN A 108 -7.85 4.59 -4.35
CA GLN A 108 -8.91 5.13 -5.22
C GLN A 108 -8.59 6.55 -5.69
N GLU A 109 -8.10 7.42 -4.81
CA GLU A 109 -7.65 8.75 -5.21
C GLU A 109 -6.46 8.70 -6.19
N LEU A 110 -5.54 7.75 -6.04
CA LEU A 110 -4.45 7.56 -7.01
C LEU A 110 -4.96 7.10 -8.39
N PHE A 111 -6.00 6.27 -8.42
CA PHE A 111 -6.56 5.71 -9.65
C PHE A 111 -7.42 6.68 -10.46
N ILE A 112 -7.62 7.90 -9.99
CA ILE A 112 -8.32 8.94 -10.75
C ILE A 112 -7.56 9.28 -12.05
N ALA A 113 -6.23 9.17 -12.08
CA ALA A 113 -5.48 9.32 -13.34
C ALA A 113 -5.61 8.06 -14.20
N PRO A 114 -6.05 8.18 -15.46
CA PRO A 114 -6.17 7.05 -16.37
C PRO A 114 -4.82 6.43 -16.76
N GLU A 115 -3.71 7.15 -16.59
CA GLU A 115 -2.36 6.66 -16.83
C GLU A 115 -1.88 5.69 -15.74
N MET A 116 -2.61 5.59 -14.61
CA MET A 116 -2.25 4.71 -13.51
C MET A 116 -2.67 3.26 -13.81
N GLY A 117 -1.69 2.40 -14.11
CA GLY A 117 -1.92 0.96 -14.22
C GLY A 117 -2.38 0.39 -12.87
N GLN A 118 -3.64 -0.01 -12.74
CA GLN A 118 -4.17 -0.53 -11.47
C GLN A 118 -3.65 -1.95 -11.17
N GLU A 119 -3.26 -2.70 -12.20
CA GLU A 119 -2.76 -4.07 -12.13
C GLU A 119 -1.47 -4.22 -11.32
N ARG A 120 -0.72 -3.12 -11.16
CA ARG A 120 0.54 -3.06 -10.41
C ARG A 120 0.34 -2.65 -8.95
N PHE A 121 -0.90 -2.47 -8.50
CA PHE A 121 -1.23 -2.10 -7.12
C PHE A 121 -1.74 -3.27 -6.30
N GLN A 122 -1.30 -3.32 -5.04
CA GLN A 122 -1.95 -4.07 -3.97
C GLN A 122 -2.33 -3.10 -2.84
N VAL A 123 -3.41 -3.42 -2.14
CA VAL A 123 -3.92 -2.59 -1.04
C VAL A 123 -4.04 -3.46 0.20
N VAL A 124 -3.39 -3.06 1.29
CA VAL A 124 -3.26 -3.88 2.50
C VAL A 124 -3.61 -3.04 3.73
N GLY A 125 -4.43 -3.58 4.63
CA GLY A 125 -4.61 -3.02 5.97
C GLY A 125 -3.86 -3.86 6.99
N HIS A 126 -3.06 -3.23 7.85
CA HIS A 126 -2.30 -3.90 8.89
C HIS A 126 -2.85 -3.72 10.31
N GLY A 127 -3.87 -2.88 10.49
CA GLY A 127 -4.30 -2.47 11.83
C GLY A 127 -3.11 -1.94 12.65
N ASP A 128 -2.99 -2.44 13.86
CA ASP A 128 -2.01 -2.04 14.87
C ASP A 128 -0.81 -2.99 15.01
N VAL A 129 -0.77 -4.09 14.24
CA VAL A 129 0.22 -5.17 14.44
C VAL A 129 1.60 -4.89 13.82
N ARG A 130 1.73 -3.78 13.08
CA ARG A 130 3.00 -3.29 12.51
C ARG A 130 3.28 -1.84 12.96
N PRO A 131 3.55 -1.61 14.26
CA PRO A 131 3.89 -0.29 14.75
C PRO A 131 5.28 0.13 14.26
N LEU A 132 5.42 1.40 13.89
CA LEU A 132 6.72 2.02 13.58
C LEU A 132 7.52 2.28 14.86
N VAL A 133 6.81 2.66 15.93
CA VAL A 133 7.36 2.93 17.27
C VAL A 133 6.43 2.36 18.34
N GLU A 134 6.95 2.07 19.53
CA GLU A 134 6.12 1.60 20.64
C GLU A 134 5.05 2.64 21.03
N ASN A 135 3.81 2.19 21.28
CA ASN A 135 2.65 3.03 21.62
C ASN A 135 2.71 3.61 23.06
N THR A 136 3.79 4.29 23.39
CA THR A 136 4.06 4.78 24.76
C THR A 136 3.37 6.10 25.09
N ASN A 137 3.14 6.96 24.08
CA ASN A 137 2.54 8.28 24.26
C ASN A 137 1.75 8.73 23.01
N ALA A 138 1.08 9.88 23.08
CA ALA A 138 0.23 10.39 22.00
C ALA A 138 0.99 10.71 20.72
N GLU A 139 2.23 11.18 20.82
CA GLU A 139 3.10 11.48 19.67
C GLU A 139 3.53 10.19 18.95
N ALA A 140 3.94 9.17 19.71
CA ALA A 140 4.30 7.85 19.19
C ALA A 140 3.11 7.19 18.46
N ARG A 141 1.91 7.26 19.06
CA ARG A 141 0.67 6.78 18.42
C ARG A 141 0.37 7.53 17.12
N ALA A 142 0.55 8.85 17.10
CA ALA A 142 0.34 9.64 15.88
C ALA A 142 1.30 9.25 14.74
N ARG A 143 2.51 8.77 15.05
CA ARG A 143 3.43 8.21 14.05
C ARG A 143 2.99 6.84 13.52
N ASN A 144 2.32 6.04 14.35
CA ASN A 144 1.82 4.72 13.94
C ASN A 144 0.56 4.80 13.06
N ARG A 145 -0.26 5.84 13.24
CA ARG A 145 -1.40 6.14 12.35
C ARG A 145 -0.89 6.76 11.05
N ARG A 146 -0.73 5.93 10.02
CA ARG A 146 -0.15 6.33 8.74
C ARG A 146 -0.68 5.49 7.58
N VAL A 147 -0.45 5.97 6.37
CA VAL A 147 -0.51 5.16 5.14
C VAL A 147 0.90 5.14 4.55
N GLU A 148 1.36 3.97 4.11
CA GLU A 148 2.63 3.80 3.43
C GLU A 148 2.36 3.44 1.96
N ILE A 149 3.10 4.06 1.05
CA ILE A 149 3.16 3.66 -0.35
C ILE A 149 4.54 3.06 -0.57
N ILE A 150 4.57 1.75 -0.78
CA ILE A 150 5.80 1.00 -0.98
C ILE A 150 5.94 0.69 -2.46
N ILE A 151 6.98 1.21 -3.08
CA ILE A 151 7.33 0.96 -4.48
C ILE A 151 8.47 -0.04 -4.49
N LEU A 152 8.22 -1.24 -5.02
CA LEU A 152 9.28 -2.20 -5.30
C LEU A 152 9.80 -1.92 -6.71
N GLN A 153 11.02 -1.40 -6.81
CA GLN A 153 11.67 -1.20 -8.11
C GLN A 153 11.91 -2.57 -8.78
N SER A 154 11.14 -2.86 -9.82
CA SER A 154 11.44 -3.95 -10.75
C SER A 154 12.49 -3.47 -11.76
N THR A 155 13.43 -4.35 -12.09
CA THR A 155 14.29 -4.15 -13.27
C THR A 155 13.51 -4.57 -14.53
N GLU A 156 13.88 -4.13 -15.74
CA GLU A 156 13.15 -4.45 -16.99
C GLU A 156 12.98 -5.97 -17.28
N ASN A 157 13.64 -6.85 -16.50
CA ASN A 157 13.52 -8.31 -16.57
C ASN A 157 12.99 -8.95 -15.26
N ASP A 158 12.39 -8.19 -14.35
CA ASP A 158 11.73 -8.74 -13.16
C ASP A 158 10.35 -9.28 -13.54
N ASP A 159 10.26 -10.60 -13.70
CA ASP A 159 8.98 -11.33 -13.82
C ASP A 159 8.14 -11.27 -12.53
N ASP A 160 8.65 -10.62 -11.49
CA ASP A 160 7.91 -10.27 -10.28
C ASP A 160 6.60 -9.56 -10.63
N ASP A 161 6.52 -8.81 -11.74
CA ASP A 161 5.33 -8.07 -12.18
C ASP A 161 4.24 -8.95 -12.80
N LYS A 162 4.54 -10.18 -13.23
CA LYS A 162 3.54 -11.08 -13.79
C LYS A 162 2.68 -11.70 -12.67
N PRO A 163 1.37 -11.87 -12.87
CA PRO A 163 0.60 -12.75 -11.99
C PRO A 163 1.25 -14.14 -12.01
N LEU A 164 1.53 -14.70 -10.83
CA LEU A 164 2.11 -16.05 -10.69
C LEU A 164 1.22 -17.14 -11.32
N ILE A 165 -0.03 -16.79 -11.63
CA ILE A 165 -1.00 -17.64 -12.29
C ILE A 165 -1.44 -16.90 -13.56
N GLU A 166 -0.82 -17.20 -14.69
CA GLU A 166 -1.48 -17.06 -15.98
C GLU A 166 -2.50 -18.20 -16.04
N THR A 167 -3.74 -18.01 -15.58
CA THR A 167 -4.77 -19.02 -15.82
C THR A 167 -5.10 -18.98 -17.32
N PRO A 168 -4.77 -19.99 -18.13
CA PRO A 168 -5.37 -20.13 -19.44
C PRO A 168 -6.89 -20.26 -19.22
N GLU A 169 -7.71 -19.65 -20.08
CA GLU A 169 -9.18 -19.76 -19.99
C GLU A 169 -9.68 -21.23 -19.99
N GLU A 170 -8.85 -22.17 -20.46
CA GLU A 170 -9.11 -23.61 -20.41
C GLU A 170 -9.13 -24.16 -18.96
N ASP A 171 -8.21 -23.73 -18.08
CA ASP A 171 -8.09 -24.25 -16.71
C ASP A 171 -9.27 -23.83 -15.82
N ILE A 172 -9.86 -22.66 -16.09
CA ILE A 172 -11.03 -22.17 -15.34
C ILE A 172 -12.27 -23.01 -15.69
N ASN A 173 -12.42 -23.38 -16.97
CA ASN A 173 -13.53 -24.21 -17.42
C ASN A 173 -13.41 -25.65 -16.92
N GLU A 174 -12.19 -26.17 -16.76
CA GLU A 174 -11.94 -27.48 -16.15
C GLU A 174 -12.21 -27.45 -14.64
N ALA A 175 -11.74 -26.42 -13.91
CA ALA A 175 -11.99 -26.26 -12.48
C ALA A 175 -13.47 -26.02 -12.12
N LEU A 176 -14.22 -25.30 -12.95
CA LEU A 176 -15.66 -25.08 -12.76
C LEU A 176 -16.50 -26.33 -13.05
N ASN A 177 -15.97 -27.27 -13.82
CA ASN A 177 -16.62 -28.55 -14.14
C ASN A 177 -15.99 -29.74 -13.42
N ALA A 178 -15.01 -29.50 -12.54
CA ALA A 178 -14.32 -30.54 -11.79
C ALA A 178 -15.31 -31.24 -10.85
N LYS A 179 -15.32 -32.56 -10.92
CA LYS A 179 -16.12 -33.42 -10.06
C LYS A 179 -15.33 -33.74 -8.79
N PRO A 180 -16.00 -34.14 -7.71
CA PRO A 180 -15.33 -34.61 -6.50
C PRO A 180 -14.33 -35.76 -6.75
N GLU A 181 -14.53 -36.54 -7.81
CA GLU A 181 -13.63 -37.64 -8.22
C GLU A 181 -12.32 -37.16 -8.87
N ASP A 182 -12.30 -35.93 -9.41
CA ASP A 182 -11.12 -35.35 -10.09
C ASP A 182 -10.10 -34.81 -9.07
N PHE A 183 -10.51 -34.66 -7.81
CA PHE A 183 -9.64 -34.37 -6.69
C PHE A 183 -9.33 -35.69 -5.99
N GLU A 184 -8.11 -36.22 -6.15
CA GLU A 184 -7.61 -37.38 -5.38
C GLU A 184 -7.39 -37.03 -3.90
N LEU A 185 -8.38 -36.44 -3.24
CA LEU A 185 -8.33 -36.12 -1.82
C LEU A 185 -8.84 -37.33 -1.05
N ASP A 186 -7.95 -37.99 -0.31
CA ASP A 186 -8.40 -38.97 0.68
C ASP A 186 -9.16 -38.22 1.78
N SER A 187 -10.16 -38.88 2.35
CA SER A 187 -10.84 -38.45 3.56
C SER A 187 -9.89 -38.15 4.74
N SER A 188 -8.66 -38.70 4.71
CA SER A 188 -7.60 -38.40 5.66
C SER A 188 -6.82 -37.10 5.38
N ASP A 189 -6.99 -36.48 4.20
CA ASP A 189 -6.36 -35.22 3.81
C ASP A 189 -7.22 -33.99 4.11
N ILE A 190 -8.50 -34.18 4.47
CA ILE A 190 -9.48 -33.10 4.70
C ILE A 190 -9.78 -32.89 6.21
N PHE A 191 -9.37 -33.82 7.09
CA PHE A 191 -9.61 -33.74 8.54
C PHE A 191 -8.36 -33.96 9.39
#